data_AF-A0A6J2KQP8-F1
#
_entry.id   AF-A0A6J2KQP8-F1
#
_cell.length_a   1.000
_cell.length_b   1.000
_cell.length_c   1.000
_cell.angle_alpha   90.00
_cell.angle_beta   90.00
_cell.angle_gamma   90.00
#
_symmetry.space_group_name_H-M   'P 1'
#
loop_
_entity.id
_entity.type
_entity.pdbx_description
1 polymer ?
#
loop_
_entity_poly.entity_id
_entity_poly.type
_entity_poly.pdbx_seq_one_letter_code
_entity_poly.pdbx_strand_id
1 'polypeptide(L)'
;MEAGEDTAAPAPGDAENLEDTQFPSEEAGDGGGVHEDPTDLGDGSLEETGSGTNDKPPSLLSSLPQSESPSCNCELWDPSASENSPTGDPESGSGGQGGDPSDEDWRSKRKHVFVLSEAGKPIYSRYGSVEALSTTMGVMTALVSFVQSAGDVIRAIYAEDHKLVFLQQGPLLLVAVSRTPQSAAQLRRELLAVHAQIVSTLTRASVARIFARKQNYDLRRLLAGSESTLDRLLDSVERDPGALLLGAVRCVPLARPLREALGALLRRCTAPGLALSVLAVGGQLVTAAQERSVLAECRLDPADLQLLLNWVSAPAFAAGEAWAPVCLPRFNPDGFFYAYVARLDAMPVCLLLLGTDPEAFHDMATCRRLVEDGMHNLGAMRTLGEAASFSNAPSANAPSYSVQAVGAPGLWHFLYKPLDIPDHHRQLPQFTSPELEAPYSREEERQRLSDLYHRLHARLHSTSRPLRLIYHVAEKETLLAWVTSKFELYTCLSPLVTKAGAILVVTKLLRWVKKEEDRLFIRYPPKYSTPPAASSASIDQASHNGLFSGP
;
A
#
# COMPACT_ATOMS: atom_id res chain seq x y z
N MET A 1 67.88 41.70 18.50
CA MET A 1 68.49 40.55 19.20
C MET A 1 67.49 39.41 19.08
N GLU A 2 67.90 38.37 18.33
CA GLU A 2 67.42 36.96 18.26
C GLU A 2 65.89 36.73 18.16
N ALA A 3 65.29 36.27 17.05
CA ALA A 3 65.49 35.11 16.15
C ALA A 3 65.11 33.73 16.76
N GLY A 4 64.16 33.05 16.09
CA GLY A 4 63.80 31.62 16.22
C GLY A 4 62.40 31.39 16.82
N GLU A 5 61.50 30.54 16.31
CA GLU A 5 61.54 29.58 15.21
C GLU A 5 60.08 29.18 14.88
N ASP A 6 59.79 29.00 13.58
CA ASP A 6 58.58 28.35 13.05
C ASP A 6 58.53 26.88 13.49
N THR A 7 57.34 26.37 13.85
CA THR A 7 57.07 24.93 13.84
C THR A 7 55.74 24.65 13.15
N ALA A 8 55.87 24.03 11.98
CA ALA A 8 54.81 23.58 11.10
C ALA A 8 54.04 22.36 11.64
N ALA A 9 52.81 22.23 11.17
CA ALA A 9 51.88 21.14 11.43
C ALA A 9 52.39 19.77 10.90
N PRO A 10 52.06 18.65 11.56
CA PRO A 10 52.31 17.33 11.00
C PRO A 10 51.19 16.91 10.04
N ALA A 11 51.59 16.33 8.91
CA ALA A 11 50.72 15.65 7.94
C ALA A 11 50.16 14.32 8.51
N PRO A 12 48.99 13.85 8.04
CA PRO A 12 48.40 12.60 8.52
C PRO A 12 49.11 11.40 7.86
N GLY A 13 49.69 10.55 8.69
CA GLY A 13 50.21 9.23 8.31
C GLY A 13 49.10 8.18 8.27
N ASP A 14 49.05 7.48 7.14
CA ASP A 14 48.65 6.10 6.90
C ASP A 14 47.58 5.46 7.80
N ALA A 15 46.41 5.26 7.20
CA ALA A 15 45.33 4.43 7.72
C ALA A 15 45.73 2.94 7.66
N GLU A 16 45.97 2.33 8.82
CA GLU A 16 46.04 0.89 8.94
C GLU A 16 44.66 0.26 8.74
N ASN A 17 44.61 -0.68 7.79
CA ASN A 17 43.49 -1.57 7.52
C ASN A 17 43.21 -2.45 8.74
N LEU A 18 41.97 -2.41 9.23
CA LEU A 18 41.42 -3.38 10.17
C LEU A 18 40.19 -4.03 9.54
N GLU A 19 40.44 -4.89 8.56
CA GLU A 19 39.55 -6.00 8.21
C GLU A 19 40.21 -7.26 8.74
N ASP A 20 39.64 -7.86 9.79
CA ASP A 20 39.73 -9.31 10.02
C ASP A 20 38.79 -9.68 11.19
N THR A 21 37.65 -10.28 10.85
CA THR A 21 36.96 -11.21 11.75
C THR A 21 36.18 -12.18 10.88
N GLN A 22 36.86 -13.26 10.52
CA GLN A 22 36.36 -14.40 9.74
C GLN A 22 35.73 -15.44 10.68
N PHE A 23 34.59 -16.01 10.28
CA PHE A 23 34.10 -17.33 10.70
C PHE A 23 33.52 -18.04 9.46
N PRO A 24 33.54 -19.38 9.42
CA PRO A 24 34.05 -20.14 8.28
C PRO A 24 33.03 -20.46 7.19
N SER A 25 33.56 -20.59 5.98
CA SER A 25 32.92 -21.05 4.75
C SER A 25 32.79 -22.58 4.73
N GLU A 26 31.66 -23.09 4.23
CA GLU A 26 31.54 -24.48 3.75
C GLU A 26 31.39 -24.50 2.23
N GLU A 27 31.90 -25.60 1.68
CA GLU A 27 32.41 -25.78 0.32
C GLU A 27 31.34 -25.89 -0.77
N ALA A 28 31.79 -25.54 -1.98
CA ALA A 28 31.09 -25.72 -3.24
C ALA A 28 31.11 -27.19 -3.70
N GLY A 29 29.98 -27.63 -4.24
CA GLY A 29 29.87 -28.77 -5.14
C GLY A 29 29.62 -28.28 -6.56
N ASP A 30 30.57 -28.59 -7.44
CA ASP A 30 30.64 -28.32 -8.87
C ASP A 30 29.58 -29.10 -9.69
N GLY A 31 29.26 -28.60 -10.89
CA GLY A 31 28.37 -29.26 -11.83
C GLY A 31 27.86 -28.35 -12.96
N GLY A 32 28.73 -28.03 -13.91
CA GLY A 32 28.42 -27.23 -15.11
C GLY A 32 27.56 -27.96 -16.17
N GLY A 33 27.04 -27.17 -17.11
CA GLY A 33 26.38 -27.63 -18.33
C GLY A 33 25.89 -26.46 -19.18
N VAL A 34 26.54 -26.27 -20.33
CA VAL A 34 26.40 -25.18 -21.33
C VAL A 34 25.43 -25.62 -22.46
N HIS A 35 25.06 -24.66 -23.32
CA HIS A 35 24.43 -24.74 -24.66
C HIS A 35 22.90 -24.69 -24.69
N GLU A 36 22.22 -23.99 -25.60
CA GLU A 36 22.51 -22.95 -26.61
C GLU A 36 21.13 -22.54 -27.17
N ASP A 37 20.90 -21.24 -27.41
CA ASP A 37 19.82 -20.78 -28.28
C ASP A 37 20.19 -21.04 -29.75
N PRO A 38 19.20 -21.14 -30.65
CA PRO A 38 19.32 -20.29 -31.83
C PRO A 38 18.02 -19.57 -32.23
N THR A 39 18.29 -18.39 -32.75
CA THR A 39 17.47 -17.41 -33.47
C THR A 39 16.94 -17.86 -34.83
N ASP A 40 15.71 -17.42 -35.13
CA ASP A 40 15.26 -16.66 -36.32
C ASP A 40 14.91 -17.36 -37.66
N LEU A 41 14.04 -16.64 -38.41
CA LEU A 41 13.52 -16.80 -39.79
C LEU A 41 12.30 -17.74 -39.94
N GLY A 42 11.19 -17.40 -40.59
CA GLY A 42 10.78 -16.22 -41.36
C GLY A 42 9.56 -16.60 -42.24
N ASP A 43 8.72 -15.59 -42.49
CA ASP A 43 7.85 -15.39 -43.68
C ASP A 43 6.61 -16.29 -43.93
N GLY A 44 5.57 -15.67 -44.49
CA GLY A 44 4.38 -16.37 -45.01
C GLY A 44 3.05 -15.66 -44.82
N SER A 45 2.79 -14.64 -45.66
CA SER A 45 1.50 -13.98 -45.85
C SER A 45 0.36 -14.96 -46.22
N LEU A 46 -0.89 -14.60 -45.91
CA LEU A 46 -2.06 -14.75 -46.80
C LEU A 46 -3.28 -14.01 -46.21
N GLU A 47 -3.74 -13.02 -46.95
CA GLU A 47 -5.06 -12.42 -46.84
C GLU A 47 -6.12 -13.46 -47.23
N GLU A 48 -7.27 -13.48 -46.56
CA GLU A 48 -8.53 -13.61 -47.28
C GLU A 48 -9.71 -12.98 -46.53
N THR A 49 -10.46 -12.22 -47.32
CA THR A 49 -11.67 -11.45 -47.05
C THR A 49 -12.90 -12.34 -46.88
N GLY A 50 -13.88 -11.91 -46.08
CA GLY A 50 -15.25 -12.45 -46.22
C GLY A 50 -16.22 -12.07 -45.10
N SER A 51 -17.20 -11.23 -45.47
CA SER A 51 -18.55 -10.98 -44.89
C SER A 51 -18.93 -11.66 -43.56
N GLY A 52 -19.47 -10.98 -42.55
CA GLY A 52 -20.58 -10.04 -42.64
C GLY A 52 -21.90 -10.76 -42.40
N THR A 53 -22.32 -10.91 -41.15
CA THR A 53 -23.74 -11.08 -40.78
C THR A 53 -24.02 -10.49 -39.39
N ASN A 54 -25.00 -9.61 -39.41
CA ASN A 54 -25.76 -9.02 -38.31
C ASN A 54 -26.35 -10.13 -37.43
N ASP A 55 -26.22 -10.04 -36.10
CA ASP A 55 -27.21 -10.64 -35.18
C ASP A 55 -27.22 -9.91 -33.84
N LYS A 56 -28.34 -9.23 -33.59
CA LYS A 56 -28.77 -8.76 -32.27
C LYS A 56 -29.30 -9.96 -31.48
N PRO A 57 -29.07 -10.06 -30.16
CA PRO A 57 -29.96 -10.80 -29.29
C PRO A 57 -31.08 -9.90 -28.73
N PRO A 58 -32.30 -10.44 -28.53
CA PRO A 58 -33.46 -9.69 -28.13
C PRO A 58 -33.61 -9.58 -26.61
N SER A 59 -34.15 -8.44 -26.20
CA SER A 59 -34.82 -8.18 -24.93
C SER A 59 -36.09 -9.03 -24.80
N LEU A 60 -36.24 -9.80 -23.72
CA LEU A 60 -37.56 -10.13 -23.17
C LEU A 60 -37.48 -10.43 -21.67
N LEU A 61 -38.16 -9.58 -20.90
CA LEU A 61 -38.71 -9.88 -19.59
C LEU A 61 -39.72 -11.03 -19.70
N SER A 62 -39.69 -11.96 -18.74
CA SER A 62 -40.84 -12.78 -18.38
C SER A 62 -40.88 -13.02 -16.88
N SER A 63 -42.07 -12.80 -16.32
CA SER A 63 -42.44 -12.71 -14.92
C SER A 63 -43.07 -14.01 -14.38
N LEU A 64 -43.04 -14.15 -13.03
CA LEU A 64 -43.88 -14.93 -12.07
C LEU A 64 -43.25 -16.22 -11.47
N PRO A 65 -43.65 -16.67 -10.24
CA PRO A 65 -44.51 -16.08 -9.21
C PRO A 65 -43.88 -16.01 -7.78
N GLN A 66 -44.61 -15.35 -6.87
CA GLN A 66 -44.31 -15.10 -5.46
C GLN A 66 -44.37 -16.37 -4.57
N SER A 67 -43.46 -16.45 -3.58
CA SER A 67 -43.67 -17.19 -2.34
C SER A 67 -43.15 -16.37 -1.15
N GLU A 68 -43.97 -16.25 -0.11
CA GLU A 68 -43.84 -15.30 1.00
C GLU A 68 -42.86 -15.73 2.12
N SER A 69 -42.34 -14.70 2.81
CA SER A 69 -41.74 -14.62 4.17
C SER A 69 -40.20 -14.72 4.34
N PRO A 70 -39.59 -14.04 5.34
CA PRO A 70 -39.78 -12.66 5.84
C PRO A 70 -38.54 -11.78 5.54
N SER A 71 -38.76 -10.50 5.29
CA SER A 71 -37.74 -9.53 4.85
C SER A 71 -36.80 -9.07 5.98
N CYS A 72 -35.50 -9.37 5.85
CA CYS A 72 -34.42 -8.55 6.43
C CYS A 72 -33.95 -7.57 5.34
N ASN A 73 -34.01 -6.26 5.60
CA ASN A 73 -33.50 -5.25 4.68
C ASN A 73 -31.96 -5.36 4.62
N CYS A 74 -31.43 -5.95 3.55
CA CYS A 74 -30.05 -5.76 3.10
C CYS A 74 -30.06 -4.67 2.03
N GLU A 75 -29.46 -3.52 2.31
CA GLU A 75 -29.25 -2.49 1.29
C GLU A 75 -28.10 -2.92 0.38
N LEU A 76 -28.45 -3.34 -0.84
CA LEU A 76 -27.51 -3.51 -1.95
C LEU A 76 -27.08 -2.10 -2.38
N TRP A 77 -25.80 -1.76 -2.23
CA TRP A 77 -25.28 -0.46 -2.63
C TRP A 77 -25.38 -0.29 -4.15
N ASP A 78 -26.27 0.60 -4.60
CA ASP A 78 -26.47 0.97 -6.00
C ASP A 78 -26.03 2.44 -6.19
N PRO A 79 -25.06 2.78 -7.06
CA PRO A 79 -24.43 4.09 -7.10
C PRO A 79 -25.27 5.20 -7.78
N SER A 80 -26.59 5.04 -7.92
CA SER A 80 -27.43 5.99 -8.67
C SER A 80 -28.86 6.17 -8.16
N ALA A 81 -29.05 6.41 -6.86
CA ALA A 81 -30.33 6.93 -6.36
C ALA A 81 -30.15 7.79 -5.10
N SER A 82 -30.42 9.10 -5.22
CA SER A 82 -30.73 9.95 -4.07
C SER A 82 -31.77 10.98 -4.50
N GLU A 83 -33.02 10.78 -4.08
CA GLU A 83 -34.09 11.79 -4.14
C GLU A 83 -34.40 12.34 -2.74
N ASN A 84 -34.36 13.67 -2.67
CA ASN A 84 -34.98 14.63 -1.75
C ASN A 84 -35.89 14.13 -0.61
N SER A 85 -35.60 14.61 0.61
CA SER A 85 -36.59 15.32 1.45
C SER A 85 -35.92 16.10 2.60
N PRO A 86 -36.59 17.15 3.15
CA PRO A 86 -35.94 18.25 3.83
C PRO A 86 -36.16 18.24 5.35
N THR A 87 -35.09 18.43 6.11
CA THR A 87 -35.17 18.88 7.51
C THR A 87 -33.96 19.75 7.80
N GLY A 88 -34.21 21.02 8.09
CA GLY A 88 -33.19 22.02 8.35
C GLY A 88 -32.59 21.91 9.75
N ASP A 89 -31.30 22.24 9.82
CA ASP A 89 -30.59 22.77 10.99
C ASP A 89 -29.25 23.37 10.49
N PRO A 90 -28.60 24.25 11.29
CA PRO A 90 -28.26 25.61 10.87
C PRO A 90 -26.93 25.74 10.10
N GLU A 91 -26.93 26.71 9.17
CA GLU A 91 -25.78 27.17 8.42
C GLU A 91 -24.64 27.62 9.34
N SER A 92 -23.46 27.02 9.14
CA SER A 92 -22.18 27.57 9.60
C SER A 92 -21.12 27.33 8.53
N GLY A 93 -20.78 28.40 7.82
CA GLY A 93 -19.51 28.54 7.10
C GLY A 93 -19.47 28.05 5.65
N SER A 94 -20.06 28.81 4.74
CA SER A 94 -19.68 28.82 3.32
C SER A 94 -18.21 29.29 3.17
N GLY A 95 -17.29 28.36 2.98
CA GLY A 95 -15.92 28.63 2.53
C GLY A 95 -15.83 28.54 1.02
N GLY A 96 -15.48 29.64 0.36
CA GLY A 96 -15.62 29.88 -1.08
C GLY A 96 -14.86 28.93 -2.01
N GLN A 97 -15.18 29.06 -3.30
CA GLN A 97 -14.45 28.50 -4.44
C GLN A 97 -12.96 28.87 -4.34
N GLY A 98 -12.15 28.00 -3.73
CA GLY A 98 -10.70 28.06 -3.72
C GLY A 98 -10.17 26.85 -4.48
N GLY A 99 -9.28 27.07 -5.44
CA GLY A 99 -8.80 26.01 -6.32
C GLY A 99 -8.33 26.45 -7.70
N ASP A 100 -8.22 27.76 -7.96
CA ASP A 100 -7.58 28.26 -9.18
C ASP A 100 -6.06 28.17 -9.00
N PRO A 101 -5.28 27.79 -10.03
CA PRO A 101 -3.82 27.94 -10.02
C PRO A 101 -3.32 29.36 -9.72
N SER A 102 -4.17 30.40 -9.74
CA SER A 102 -3.87 31.74 -9.23
C SER A 102 -3.89 31.87 -7.71
N ASP A 103 -4.49 30.93 -6.99
CA ASP A 103 -4.66 31.00 -5.54
C ASP A 103 -3.35 30.69 -4.81
N GLU A 104 -2.92 31.62 -3.96
CA GLU A 104 -1.70 31.46 -3.16
C GLU A 104 -1.80 30.28 -2.18
N ASP A 105 -3.00 29.98 -1.67
CA ASP A 105 -3.24 28.80 -0.82
C ASP A 105 -3.06 27.48 -1.57
N TRP A 106 -3.37 27.46 -2.87
CA TRP A 106 -3.14 26.29 -3.71
C TRP A 106 -1.65 26.16 -4.04
N ARG A 107 -0.99 27.24 -4.45
CA ARG A 107 0.46 27.26 -4.74
C ARG A 107 1.32 26.94 -3.52
N SER A 108 0.86 27.31 -2.33
CA SER A 108 1.56 27.05 -1.07
C SER A 108 1.51 25.59 -0.63
N LYS A 109 0.76 24.71 -1.29
CA LYS A 109 0.79 23.26 -1.03
C LYS A 109 2.15 22.67 -1.38
N ARG A 110 2.67 21.79 -0.53
CA ARG A 110 4.03 21.23 -0.67
C ARG A 110 4.14 20.23 -1.83
N LYS A 111 3.03 19.59 -2.18
CA LYS A 111 2.98 18.53 -3.20
C LYS A 111 1.59 18.48 -3.84
N HIS A 112 1.53 18.48 -5.16
CA HIS A 112 0.32 18.23 -5.95
C HIS A 112 0.43 16.89 -6.66
N VAL A 113 -0.71 16.23 -6.83
CA VAL A 113 -0.85 15.02 -7.63
C VAL A 113 -2.01 15.22 -8.60
N PHE A 114 -1.75 14.91 -9.87
CA PHE A 114 -2.70 15.00 -10.96
C PHE A 114 -2.80 13.66 -11.67
N VAL A 115 -4.01 13.32 -12.10
CA VAL A 115 -4.27 12.17 -12.96
C VAL A 115 -5.07 12.67 -14.15
N LEU A 116 -4.63 12.30 -15.35
CA LEU A 116 -5.27 12.65 -16.60
C LEU A 116 -5.18 11.46 -17.57
N SER A 117 -6.03 11.45 -18.59
CA SER A 117 -5.92 10.48 -19.67
C SER A 117 -4.78 10.84 -20.60
N GLU A 118 -4.35 9.88 -21.43
CA GLU A 118 -3.41 10.11 -22.52
C GLU A 118 -3.88 11.20 -23.50
N ALA A 119 -5.19 11.37 -23.67
CA ALA A 119 -5.79 12.44 -24.46
C ALA A 119 -5.81 13.81 -23.75
N GLY A 120 -5.20 13.92 -22.55
CA GLY A 120 -5.14 15.16 -21.77
C GLY A 120 -6.41 15.48 -20.98
N LYS A 121 -7.37 14.55 -20.89
CA LYS A 121 -8.59 14.78 -20.10
C LYS A 121 -8.30 14.68 -18.62
N PRO A 122 -8.65 15.68 -17.81
CA PRO A 122 -8.35 15.66 -16.39
C PRO A 122 -9.28 14.67 -15.67
N ILE A 123 -8.72 13.82 -14.79
CA ILE A 123 -9.43 12.75 -14.08
C ILE A 123 -9.46 13.02 -12.58
N TYR A 124 -8.33 13.45 -11.99
CA TYR A 124 -8.24 13.74 -10.56
C TYR A 124 -7.19 14.82 -10.31
N SER A 125 -7.45 15.66 -9.31
CA SER A 125 -6.49 16.60 -8.74
C SER A 125 -6.63 16.53 -7.22
N ARG A 126 -5.52 16.40 -6.50
CA ARG A 126 -5.56 16.38 -5.02
C ARG A 126 -6.05 17.71 -4.43
N TYR A 127 -5.71 18.82 -5.07
CA TYR A 127 -6.09 20.16 -4.61
C TYR A 127 -6.62 20.98 -5.79
N GLY A 128 -7.61 21.81 -5.51
CA GLY A 128 -8.29 22.63 -6.51
C GLY A 128 -9.24 21.82 -7.40
N SER A 129 -10.06 22.53 -8.19
CA SER A 129 -11.05 21.87 -9.04
C SER A 129 -10.39 21.35 -10.32
N VAL A 130 -10.87 20.19 -10.76
CA VAL A 130 -10.39 19.53 -11.99
C VAL A 130 -10.68 20.41 -13.21
N GLU A 131 -11.80 21.14 -13.18
CA GLU A 131 -12.22 22.09 -14.21
C GLU A 131 -11.26 23.28 -14.32
N ALA A 132 -10.88 23.91 -13.20
CA ALA A 132 -9.97 25.06 -13.21
C ALA A 132 -8.55 24.67 -13.67
N LEU A 133 -8.13 23.44 -13.36
CA LEU A 133 -6.78 22.95 -13.65
C LEU A 133 -6.65 22.26 -15.02
N SER A 134 -7.71 22.23 -15.82
CA SER A 134 -7.73 21.59 -17.14
C SER A 134 -6.62 22.12 -18.07
N THR A 135 -6.43 23.45 -18.11
CA THR A 135 -5.37 24.08 -18.93
C THR A 135 -3.98 23.64 -18.48
N THR A 136 -3.73 23.60 -17.15
CA THR A 136 -2.46 23.14 -16.57
C THR A 136 -2.17 21.69 -16.93
N MET A 137 -3.18 20.81 -16.85
CA MET A 137 -3.03 19.41 -17.26
C MET A 137 -2.79 19.25 -18.76
N GLY A 138 -3.42 20.09 -19.59
CA GLY A 138 -3.16 20.14 -21.03
C GLY A 138 -1.70 20.48 -21.36
N VAL A 139 -1.08 21.40 -20.61
CA VAL A 139 0.36 21.71 -20.72
C VAL A 139 1.21 20.49 -20.34
N MET A 140 0.85 19.77 -19.27
CA MET A 140 1.56 18.54 -18.87
C MET A 140 1.51 17.47 -19.96
N THR A 141 0.36 17.28 -20.62
CA THR A 141 0.23 16.38 -21.77
C THR A 141 1.10 16.83 -22.92
N ALA A 142 1.10 18.13 -23.26
CA ALA A 142 1.92 18.65 -24.35
C ALA A 142 3.43 18.41 -24.13
N LEU A 143 3.91 18.56 -22.88
CA LEU A 143 5.29 18.25 -22.52
C LEU A 143 5.62 16.77 -22.74
N VAL A 144 4.72 15.86 -22.33
CA VAL A 144 4.89 14.42 -22.52
C VAL A 144 4.89 14.08 -24.02
N SER A 145 3.93 14.58 -24.78
CA SER A 145 3.82 14.33 -26.22
C SER A 145 5.02 14.88 -27.00
N PHE A 146 5.55 16.04 -26.61
CA PHE A 146 6.75 16.61 -27.24
C PHE A 146 7.96 15.68 -27.11
N VAL A 147 8.24 15.18 -25.90
CA VAL A 147 9.37 14.26 -25.66
C VAL A 147 9.14 12.91 -26.35
N GLN A 148 7.90 12.39 -26.32
CA GLN A 148 7.53 11.16 -27.03
C GLN A 148 7.71 11.26 -28.55
N SER A 149 7.46 12.43 -29.14
CA SER A 149 7.67 12.64 -30.58
C SER A 149 9.14 12.51 -31.00
N ALA A 150 10.07 12.69 -30.05
CA ALA A 150 11.50 12.46 -30.23
C ALA A 150 11.93 11.01 -29.94
N GLY A 151 11.00 10.11 -29.61
CA GLY A 151 11.29 8.71 -29.29
C GLY A 151 11.80 8.49 -27.86
N ASP A 152 11.65 9.47 -26.96
CA ASP A 152 12.05 9.36 -25.56
C ASP A 152 10.84 9.48 -24.62
N VAL A 153 11.00 9.16 -23.33
CA VAL A 153 9.94 9.21 -22.32
C VAL A 153 10.36 10.13 -21.18
N ILE A 154 9.60 11.20 -21.00
CA ILE A 154 9.80 12.11 -19.88
C ILE A 154 9.56 11.38 -18.54
N ARG A 155 10.56 11.41 -17.66
CA ARG A 155 10.49 10.79 -16.32
C ARG A 155 10.33 11.83 -15.22
N ALA A 156 11.15 12.88 -15.27
CA ALA A 156 11.11 13.96 -14.31
C ALA A 156 11.69 15.26 -14.90
N ILE A 157 11.20 16.39 -14.41
CA ILE A 157 11.77 17.73 -14.62
C ILE A 157 12.20 18.24 -13.24
N TYR A 158 13.41 18.77 -13.17
CA TYR A 158 13.95 19.41 -11.96
C TYR A 158 14.02 20.91 -12.22
N ALA A 159 13.34 21.69 -11.39
CA ALA A 159 13.32 23.14 -11.48
C ALA A 159 13.57 23.69 -10.08
N GLU A 160 14.78 24.15 -9.79
CA GLU A 160 15.24 24.67 -8.48
C GLU A 160 14.56 24.07 -7.23
N ASP A 161 13.43 24.62 -6.80
CA ASP A 161 12.66 24.23 -5.61
C ASP A 161 11.56 23.18 -5.88
N HIS A 162 11.22 22.91 -7.13
CA HIS A 162 10.20 21.97 -7.59
C HIS A 162 10.77 20.76 -8.35
N LYS A 163 10.12 19.61 -8.16
CA LYS A 163 10.30 18.41 -8.98
C LYS A 163 8.97 18.00 -9.57
N LEU A 164 8.94 17.85 -10.88
CA LEU A 164 7.81 17.28 -11.60
C LEU A 164 8.17 15.85 -11.97
N VAL A 165 7.35 14.87 -11.60
CA VAL A 165 7.58 13.45 -11.90
C VAL A 165 6.40 12.94 -12.69
N PHE A 166 6.69 12.30 -13.83
CA PHE A 166 5.70 11.79 -14.77
C PHE A 166 5.68 10.26 -14.71
N LEU A 167 4.48 9.69 -14.68
CA LEU A 167 4.24 8.26 -14.71
C LEU A 167 3.11 7.95 -15.68
N GLN A 168 3.47 7.37 -16.83
CA GLN A 168 2.50 6.79 -17.76
C GLN A 168 2.23 5.32 -17.39
N GLN A 169 0.96 4.97 -17.23
CA GLN A 169 0.47 3.61 -16.96
C GLN A 169 -0.73 3.31 -17.86
N GLY A 170 -0.48 2.62 -18.97
CA GLY A 170 -1.49 2.41 -20.01
C GLY A 170 -2.10 3.75 -20.47
N PRO A 171 -3.44 3.89 -20.47
CA PRO A 171 -4.11 5.11 -20.94
C PRO A 171 -4.10 6.27 -19.91
N LEU A 172 -3.45 6.08 -18.76
CA LEU A 172 -3.39 7.07 -17.69
C LEU A 172 -2.01 7.71 -17.60
N LEU A 173 -2.00 9.03 -17.49
CA LEU A 173 -0.83 9.84 -17.17
C LEU A 173 -1.02 10.43 -15.77
N LEU A 174 -0.10 10.08 -14.88
CA LEU A 174 -0.05 10.58 -13.52
C LEU A 174 1.15 11.51 -13.36
N VAL A 175 0.95 12.65 -12.70
CA VAL A 175 1.98 13.67 -12.51
C VAL A 175 2.01 14.10 -11.06
N ALA A 176 3.20 14.09 -10.45
CA ALA A 176 3.44 14.68 -9.13
C ALA A 176 4.28 15.95 -9.30
N VAL A 177 3.86 17.06 -8.67
CA VAL A 177 4.64 18.30 -8.59
C VAL A 177 4.95 18.55 -7.12
N SER A 178 6.23 18.47 -6.74
CA SER A 178 6.62 18.46 -5.33
C SER A 178 7.77 19.40 -5.01
N ARG A 179 7.64 20.12 -3.89
CA ARG A 179 8.71 20.87 -3.19
C ARG A 179 9.31 20.09 -2.01
N THR A 180 8.82 18.87 -1.74
CA THR A 180 9.35 18.01 -0.67
C THR A 180 10.74 17.48 -1.04
N PRO A 181 11.57 17.03 -0.08
CA PRO A 181 12.90 16.49 -0.38
C PRO A 181 12.87 15.07 -0.96
N GLN A 182 11.70 14.52 -1.28
CA GLN A 182 11.54 13.19 -1.86
C GLN A 182 12.25 13.07 -3.21
N SER A 183 12.97 11.97 -3.44
CA SER A 183 13.55 11.65 -4.75
C SER A 183 12.48 11.39 -5.80
N ALA A 184 12.84 11.52 -7.08
CA ALA A 184 11.94 11.19 -8.18
C ALA A 184 11.44 9.73 -8.13
N ALA A 185 12.28 8.79 -7.67
CA ALA A 185 11.90 7.40 -7.46
C ALA A 185 10.86 7.22 -6.34
N GLN A 186 10.96 7.98 -5.24
CA GLN A 186 9.97 7.98 -4.17
C GLN A 186 8.63 8.55 -4.65
N LEU A 187 8.64 9.70 -5.34
CA LEU A 187 7.43 10.29 -5.92
C LEU A 187 6.78 9.36 -6.95
N ARG A 188 7.58 8.67 -7.77
CA ARG A 188 7.08 7.66 -8.71
C ARG A 188 6.38 6.50 -7.98
N ARG A 189 6.87 6.07 -6.81
CA ARG A 189 6.21 5.05 -5.98
C ARG A 189 4.87 5.53 -5.44
N GLU A 190 4.75 6.80 -5.06
CA GLU A 190 3.45 7.39 -4.69
C GLU A 190 2.47 7.39 -5.86
N LEU A 191 2.92 7.81 -7.05
CA LEU A 191 2.08 7.78 -8.25
C LEU A 191 1.64 6.34 -8.60
N LEU A 192 2.51 5.34 -8.40
CA LEU A 192 2.12 3.93 -8.56
C LEU A 192 1.05 3.50 -7.55
N ALA A 193 1.10 3.99 -6.31
CA ALA A 193 0.07 3.73 -5.32
C ALA A 193 -1.27 4.38 -5.70
N VAL A 194 -1.25 5.61 -6.23
CA VAL A 194 -2.45 6.29 -6.77
C VAL A 194 -3.05 5.51 -7.94
N HIS A 195 -2.21 5.05 -8.87
CA HIS A 195 -2.66 4.20 -9.97
C HIS A 195 -3.25 2.87 -9.45
N ALA A 196 -2.60 2.23 -8.48
CA ALA A 196 -3.12 1.00 -7.86
C ALA A 196 -4.49 1.25 -7.21
N GLN A 197 -4.70 2.39 -6.56
CA GLN A 197 -6.00 2.77 -5.99
C GLN A 197 -7.08 2.90 -7.07
N ILE A 198 -6.78 3.53 -8.22
CA ILE A 198 -7.73 3.60 -9.35
C ILE A 198 -8.05 2.20 -9.89
N VAL A 199 -7.03 1.35 -10.05
CA VAL A 199 -7.20 -0.03 -10.52
C VAL A 199 -7.99 -0.86 -9.53
N SER A 200 -7.88 -0.63 -8.22
CA SER A 200 -8.67 -1.37 -7.23
C SER A 200 -10.17 -1.12 -7.36
N THR A 201 -10.56 0.10 -7.76
CA THR A 201 -11.96 0.46 -7.99
C THR A 201 -12.46 -0.04 -9.35
N LEU A 202 -11.63 0.02 -10.41
CA LEU A 202 -12.10 -0.21 -11.78
C LEU A 202 -11.59 -1.49 -12.45
N THR A 203 -10.52 -2.13 -12.00
CA THR A 203 -9.68 -3.14 -12.70
C THR A 203 -8.91 -2.61 -13.90
N ARG A 204 -7.74 -3.19 -14.16
CA ARG A 204 -6.90 -2.89 -15.33
C ARG A 204 -7.62 -3.25 -16.63
N ALA A 205 -8.23 -4.43 -16.68
CA ALA A 205 -8.99 -4.91 -17.84
C ALA A 205 -10.12 -3.95 -18.21
N SER A 206 -10.86 -3.40 -17.24
CA SER A 206 -11.94 -2.45 -17.54
C SER A 206 -11.40 -1.10 -18.00
N VAL A 207 -10.36 -0.56 -17.35
CA VAL A 207 -9.71 0.67 -17.82
C VAL A 207 -9.23 0.53 -19.27
N ALA A 208 -8.50 -0.55 -19.58
CA ALA A 208 -8.02 -0.81 -20.94
C ALA A 208 -9.17 -0.94 -21.95
N ARG A 209 -10.20 -1.72 -21.62
CA ARG A 209 -11.39 -1.93 -22.47
C ARG A 209 -12.17 -0.65 -22.74
N ILE A 210 -12.31 0.23 -21.74
CA ILE A 210 -13.00 1.52 -21.88
C ILE A 210 -12.26 2.41 -22.88
N PHE A 211 -10.95 2.58 -22.73
CA PHE A 211 -10.16 3.43 -23.62
C PHE A 211 -9.96 2.83 -25.02
N ALA A 212 -9.91 1.49 -25.15
CA ALA A 212 -9.89 0.83 -26.45
C ALA A 212 -11.18 1.10 -27.25
N ARG A 213 -12.34 1.16 -26.58
CA ARG A 213 -13.63 1.46 -27.23
C ARG A 213 -13.85 2.96 -27.44
N LYS A 214 -13.46 3.78 -26.46
CA LYS A 214 -13.65 5.23 -26.46
C LYS A 214 -12.44 5.92 -25.82
N GLN A 215 -11.47 6.30 -26.66
CA GLN A 215 -10.26 7.01 -26.21
C GLN A 215 -10.57 8.31 -25.46
N ASN A 216 -11.68 8.97 -25.81
CA ASN A 216 -12.14 10.22 -25.20
C ASN A 216 -13.16 9.99 -24.05
N TYR A 217 -13.21 8.82 -23.42
CA TYR A 217 -14.11 8.58 -22.29
C TYR A 217 -13.70 9.43 -21.06
N ASP A 218 -14.69 9.90 -20.31
CA ASP A 218 -14.47 10.63 -19.06
C ASP A 218 -14.53 9.66 -17.86
N LEU A 219 -13.35 9.22 -17.40
CA LEU A 219 -13.24 8.28 -16.29
C LEU A 219 -13.76 8.81 -14.95
N ARG A 220 -13.91 10.13 -14.79
CA ARG A 220 -14.44 10.73 -13.56
C ARG A 220 -15.81 10.15 -13.21
N ARG A 221 -16.60 9.82 -14.23
CA ARG A 221 -17.93 9.23 -14.07
C ARG A 221 -17.91 7.87 -13.37
N LEU A 222 -16.82 7.11 -13.48
CA LEU A 222 -16.67 5.80 -12.85
C LEU A 222 -15.91 5.87 -11.52
N LEU A 223 -15.16 6.94 -11.30
CA LEU A 223 -14.46 7.21 -10.05
C LEU A 223 -15.27 8.09 -9.09
N ALA A 224 -16.46 8.54 -9.50
CA ALA A 224 -17.35 9.36 -8.69
C ALA A 224 -17.65 8.67 -7.35
N GLY A 225 -17.38 9.37 -6.25
CA GLY A 225 -17.52 8.87 -4.88
C GLY A 225 -16.26 8.18 -4.32
N SER A 226 -15.26 7.90 -5.16
CA SER A 226 -13.98 7.27 -4.75
C SER A 226 -12.81 8.25 -4.62
N GLU A 227 -13.02 9.53 -4.94
CA GLU A 227 -11.99 10.58 -4.86
C GLU A 227 -11.45 10.73 -3.44
N SER A 228 -12.33 10.66 -2.44
CA SER A 228 -11.94 10.71 -1.02
C SER A 228 -10.99 9.59 -0.61
N THR A 229 -11.00 8.45 -1.32
CA THR A 229 -10.07 7.34 -1.06
C THR A 229 -8.67 7.66 -1.58
N LEU A 230 -8.57 8.37 -2.71
CA LEU A 230 -7.29 8.87 -3.24
C LEU A 230 -6.70 9.93 -2.31
N ASP A 231 -7.54 10.85 -1.81
CA ASP A 231 -7.12 11.86 -0.84
C ASP A 231 -6.63 11.20 0.45
N ARG A 232 -7.38 10.23 0.99
CA ARG A 232 -6.98 9.46 2.18
C ARG A 232 -5.67 8.71 1.98
N LEU A 233 -5.45 8.10 0.81
CA LEU A 233 -4.18 7.44 0.49
C LEU A 233 -3.02 8.42 0.54
N LEU A 234 -3.14 9.56 -0.13
CA LEU A 234 -2.08 10.56 -0.21
C LEU A 234 -1.81 11.23 1.13
N ASP A 235 -2.87 11.48 1.91
CA ASP A 235 -2.80 11.93 3.29
C ASP A 235 -2.09 10.90 4.19
N SER A 236 -2.40 9.61 4.04
CA SER A 236 -1.78 8.51 4.79
C SER A 236 -0.28 8.44 4.53
N VAL A 237 0.13 8.56 3.26
CA VAL A 237 1.53 8.58 2.85
C VAL A 237 2.30 9.78 3.42
N GLU A 238 1.66 10.94 3.57
CA GLU A 238 2.28 12.11 4.18
C GLU A 238 2.42 12.01 5.70
N ARG A 239 1.42 11.44 6.38
CA ARG A 239 1.42 11.28 7.85
C ARG A 239 2.31 10.15 8.34
N ASP A 240 2.28 8.99 7.68
CA ASP A 240 3.13 7.83 8.01
C ASP A 240 4.00 7.45 6.81
N PRO A 241 5.22 8.01 6.70
CA PRO A 241 6.08 7.71 5.57
C PRO A 241 6.53 6.25 5.57
N GLY A 242 6.54 5.56 6.72
CA GLY A 242 7.20 4.26 6.85
C GLY A 242 6.63 3.19 5.91
N ALA A 243 5.31 3.14 5.76
CA ALA A 243 4.62 2.07 5.04
C ALA A 243 4.98 2.04 3.55
N LEU A 244 4.85 3.17 2.86
CA LEU A 244 5.18 3.27 1.43
C LEU A 244 6.70 3.41 1.20
N LEU A 245 7.40 4.14 2.07
CA LEU A 245 8.85 4.34 1.96
C LEU A 245 9.60 3.00 1.99
N LEU A 246 9.25 2.14 2.94
CA LEU A 246 9.87 0.84 3.16
C LEU A 246 9.22 -0.30 2.37
N GLY A 247 8.06 -0.06 1.75
CA GLY A 247 7.30 -1.09 1.04
C GLY A 247 6.91 -2.24 1.97
N ALA A 248 6.42 -1.91 3.16
CA ALA A 248 6.15 -2.86 4.24
C ALA A 248 4.89 -2.49 5.02
N VAL A 249 4.31 -3.45 5.74
CA VAL A 249 3.07 -3.27 6.51
C VAL A 249 3.38 -3.11 7.99
N ARG A 250 2.63 -2.23 8.65
CA ARG A 250 2.70 -2.02 10.09
C ARG A 250 1.75 -2.98 10.79
N CYS A 251 2.27 -3.70 11.78
CA CYS A 251 1.47 -4.59 12.62
C CYS A 251 1.23 -3.99 14.00
N VAL A 252 0.08 -4.31 14.58
CA VAL A 252 -0.23 -4.00 15.99
C VAL A 252 0.67 -4.86 16.87
N PRO A 253 1.52 -4.27 17.73
CA PRO A 253 2.34 -5.03 18.65
C PRO A 253 1.47 -5.74 19.69
N LEU A 254 1.50 -7.07 19.67
CA LEU A 254 0.58 -7.92 20.40
C LEU A 254 1.31 -9.12 20.97
N ALA A 255 0.98 -9.53 22.20
CA ALA A 255 1.57 -10.73 22.79
C ALA A 255 1.31 -11.96 21.90
N ARG A 256 2.37 -12.77 21.71
CA ARG A 256 2.33 -13.95 20.85
C ARG A 256 1.15 -14.89 21.12
N PRO A 257 0.82 -15.26 22.38
CA PRO A 257 -0.29 -16.19 22.64
C PRO A 257 -1.64 -15.66 22.14
N LEU A 258 -1.90 -14.36 22.30
CA LEU A 258 -3.13 -13.73 21.83
C LEU A 258 -3.17 -13.68 20.30
N ARG A 259 -2.04 -13.31 19.65
CA ARG A 259 -1.95 -13.31 18.19
C ARG A 259 -2.17 -14.71 17.60
N GLU A 260 -1.59 -15.74 18.21
CA GLU A 260 -1.77 -17.14 17.79
C GLU A 260 -3.22 -17.61 17.97
N ALA A 261 -3.87 -17.24 19.08
CA ALA A 261 -5.28 -17.54 19.31
C ALA A 261 -6.21 -16.86 18.28
N LEU A 262 -5.98 -15.57 17.97
CA LEU A 262 -6.69 -14.85 16.91
C LEU A 262 -6.45 -15.48 15.54
N GLY A 263 -5.21 -15.87 15.24
CA GLY A 263 -4.89 -16.60 14.02
C GLY A 263 -5.57 -17.98 13.94
N ALA A 264 -5.76 -18.66 15.08
CA ALA A 264 -6.53 -19.89 15.15
C ALA A 264 -8.02 -19.68 14.87
N LEU A 265 -8.61 -18.55 15.31
CA LEU A 265 -9.98 -18.18 14.96
C LEU A 265 -10.12 -17.94 13.46
N LEU A 266 -9.21 -17.17 12.84
CA LEU A 266 -9.25 -16.93 11.40
C LEU A 266 -9.10 -18.22 10.59
N ARG A 267 -8.33 -19.20 11.06
CA ARG A 267 -8.23 -20.52 10.40
C ARG A 267 -9.51 -21.35 10.45
N ARG A 268 -10.36 -21.11 11.46
CA ARG A 268 -11.65 -21.80 11.63
C ARG A 268 -12.75 -21.13 10.81
N CYS A 269 -12.55 -19.88 10.39
CA CYS A 269 -13.40 -19.24 9.41
C CYS A 269 -13.07 -19.82 8.03
N THR A 270 -13.95 -20.69 7.54
CA THR A 270 -13.89 -21.26 6.20
C THR A 270 -15.23 -21.04 5.53
N ALA A 271 -15.21 -20.40 4.36
CA ALA A 271 -16.37 -20.23 3.48
C ALA A 271 -15.98 -20.65 2.06
N PRO A 272 -16.93 -21.10 1.22
CA PRO A 272 -16.68 -21.36 -0.19
C PRO A 272 -16.07 -20.14 -0.87
N GLY A 273 -15.00 -20.35 -1.65
CA GLY A 273 -14.33 -19.27 -2.38
C GLY A 273 -13.59 -18.23 -1.51
N LEU A 274 -13.50 -18.42 -0.19
CA LEU A 274 -12.72 -17.53 0.68
C LEU A 274 -11.22 -17.67 0.38
N ALA A 275 -10.59 -16.56 0.03
CA ALA A 275 -9.18 -16.50 -0.35
C ALA A 275 -8.30 -15.89 0.75
N LEU A 276 -8.79 -14.86 1.45
CA LEU A 276 -8.03 -14.09 2.42
C LEU A 276 -8.92 -13.55 3.54
N SER A 277 -8.45 -13.67 4.78
CA SER A 277 -9.09 -13.13 5.98
C SER A 277 -8.10 -12.22 6.68
N VAL A 278 -8.46 -10.96 6.92
CA VAL A 278 -7.62 -9.95 7.55
C VAL A 278 -8.34 -9.41 8.78
N LEU A 279 -7.64 -9.42 9.92
CA LEU A 279 -8.08 -8.73 11.12
C LEU A 279 -7.20 -7.50 11.31
N ALA A 280 -7.82 -6.34 11.37
CA ALA A 280 -7.15 -5.05 11.48
C ALA A 280 -7.76 -4.19 12.58
N VAL A 281 -6.97 -3.28 13.14
CA VAL A 281 -7.41 -2.33 14.16
C VAL A 281 -6.82 -0.98 13.87
N GLY A 282 -7.66 0.05 13.73
CA GLY A 282 -7.19 1.43 13.48
C GLY A 282 -6.26 1.55 12.26
N GLY A 283 -6.52 0.82 11.19
CA GLY A 283 -5.68 0.80 9.98
C GLY A 283 -4.38 0.00 10.08
N GLN A 284 -4.15 -0.72 11.19
CA GLN A 284 -2.98 -1.57 11.39
C GLN A 284 -3.34 -3.04 11.38
N LEU A 285 -2.43 -3.89 10.90
CA LEU A 285 -2.64 -5.33 10.79
C LEU A 285 -2.49 -6.03 12.16
N VAL A 286 -3.49 -6.78 12.60
CA VAL A 286 -3.36 -7.65 13.78
C VAL A 286 -2.84 -9.03 13.37
N THR A 287 -3.54 -9.66 12.42
CA THR A 287 -3.17 -10.94 11.82
C THR A 287 -3.94 -11.14 10.51
N ALA A 288 -3.40 -11.96 9.60
CA ALA A 288 -4.06 -12.32 8.35
C ALA A 288 -3.89 -13.81 8.09
N ALA A 289 -4.96 -14.46 7.63
CA ALA A 289 -4.97 -15.85 7.22
C ALA A 289 -5.28 -15.94 5.73
N GLN A 290 -4.48 -16.70 4.99
CA GLN A 290 -4.67 -16.91 3.55
C GLN A 290 -4.89 -18.40 3.27
N GLU A 291 -5.73 -18.67 2.28
CA GLU A 291 -6.00 -20.03 1.80
C GLU A 291 -4.73 -20.63 1.15
N ARG A 292 -4.47 -21.92 1.38
CA ARG A 292 -3.22 -22.58 0.97
C ARG A 292 -3.02 -22.69 -0.54
N SER A 293 -4.07 -22.99 -1.32
CA SER A 293 -3.99 -23.04 -2.78
C SER A 293 -3.73 -21.65 -3.37
N VAL A 294 -4.41 -20.62 -2.86
CA VAL A 294 -4.20 -19.22 -3.23
C VAL A 294 -2.77 -18.76 -2.87
N LEU A 295 -2.25 -19.17 -1.70
CA LEU A 295 -0.86 -18.90 -1.28
C LEU A 295 0.18 -19.54 -2.20
N ALA A 296 -0.14 -20.67 -2.84
CA ALA A 296 0.77 -21.34 -3.75
C ALA A 296 0.94 -20.52 -5.04
N GLU A 297 -0.15 -19.92 -5.51
CA GLU A 297 -0.24 -19.19 -6.77
C GLU A 297 0.22 -17.73 -6.65
N CYS A 298 -0.16 -17.01 -5.59
CA CYS A 298 0.22 -15.60 -5.42
C CYS A 298 0.26 -15.15 -3.94
N ARG A 299 1.26 -14.34 -3.59
CA ARG A 299 1.39 -13.76 -2.23
C ARG A 299 0.69 -12.41 -2.18
N LEU A 300 0.00 -12.14 -1.07
CA LEU A 300 -0.48 -10.79 -0.80
C LEU A 300 0.71 -9.81 -0.76
N ASP A 301 0.65 -8.75 -1.54
CA ASP A 301 1.66 -7.70 -1.59
C ASP A 301 1.35 -6.63 -0.51
N PRO A 302 2.38 -6.07 0.16
CA PRO A 302 2.19 -4.93 1.08
C PRO A 302 1.36 -3.79 0.50
N ALA A 303 1.51 -3.47 -0.78
CA ALA A 303 0.78 -2.40 -1.43
C ALA A 303 -0.73 -2.71 -1.52
N ASP A 304 -1.10 -3.94 -1.85
CA ASP A 304 -2.49 -4.38 -1.91
C ASP A 304 -3.13 -4.40 -0.50
N LEU A 305 -2.39 -4.83 0.52
CA LEU A 305 -2.89 -4.78 1.90
C LEU A 305 -3.05 -3.35 2.41
N GLN A 306 -2.12 -2.44 2.12
CA GLN A 306 -2.26 -1.02 2.46
C GLN A 306 -3.47 -0.39 1.79
N LEU A 307 -3.72 -0.74 0.53
CA LEU A 307 -4.90 -0.32 -0.21
C LEU A 307 -6.18 -0.78 0.49
N LEU A 308 -6.27 -2.06 0.85
CA LEU A 308 -7.41 -2.61 1.59
C LEU A 308 -7.64 -1.90 2.93
N LEU A 309 -6.58 -1.69 3.71
CA LEU A 309 -6.67 -1.02 5.01
C LEU A 309 -7.12 0.44 4.88
N ASN A 310 -6.63 1.16 3.87
CA ASN A 310 -7.08 2.53 3.57
C ASN A 310 -8.53 2.56 3.07
N TRP A 311 -8.91 1.59 2.24
CA TRP A 311 -10.26 1.47 1.68
C TRP A 311 -11.30 1.21 2.77
N VAL A 312 -11.06 0.22 3.64
CA VAL A 312 -11.94 -0.13 4.78
C VAL A 312 -12.03 0.99 5.83
N SER A 313 -11.02 1.86 5.90
CA SER A 313 -11.05 3.03 6.80
C SER A 313 -11.96 4.16 6.31
N ALA A 314 -12.57 4.05 5.13
CA ALA A 314 -13.50 5.05 4.61
C ALA A 314 -14.77 5.15 5.48
N PRO A 315 -15.37 6.35 5.61
CA PRO A 315 -16.63 6.53 6.36
C PRO A 315 -17.79 5.67 5.86
N ALA A 316 -17.78 5.28 4.58
CA ALA A 316 -18.77 4.37 4.00
C ALA A 316 -18.83 3.00 4.72
N PHE A 317 -17.71 2.58 5.33
CA PHE A 317 -17.59 1.33 6.10
C PHE A 317 -17.67 1.56 7.62
N ALA A 318 -18.19 2.71 8.06
CA ALA A 318 -18.40 2.99 9.48
C ALA A 318 -19.65 2.26 10.02
N ALA A 319 -20.65 2.03 9.17
CA ALA A 319 -21.95 1.46 9.55
C ALA A 319 -21.94 -0.08 9.49
N GLY A 320 -21.32 -0.73 10.46
CA GLY A 320 -21.47 -2.18 10.70
C GLY A 320 -20.84 -3.07 9.62
N GLU A 321 -21.66 -3.61 8.71
CA GLU A 321 -21.26 -4.56 7.67
C GLU A 321 -21.35 -3.93 6.28
N ALA A 322 -20.44 -4.31 5.39
CA ALA A 322 -20.50 -3.94 3.99
C ALA A 322 -20.01 -5.08 3.08
N TRP A 323 -20.55 -5.09 1.86
CA TRP A 323 -20.18 -6.01 0.80
C TRP A 323 -19.90 -5.21 -0.47
N ALA A 324 -18.68 -5.30 -0.99
CA ALA A 324 -18.32 -4.58 -2.20
C ALA A 324 -17.23 -5.28 -3.00
N PRO A 325 -17.24 -5.14 -4.34
CA PRO A 325 -16.17 -5.62 -5.18
C PRO A 325 -14.90 -4.78 -4.99
N VAL A 326 -13.75 -5.43 -4.92
CA VAL A 326 -12.44 -4.80 -4.85
C VAL A 326 -11.43 -5.56 -5.69
N CYS A 327 -10.67 -4.84 -6.51
CA CYS A 327 -9.56 -5.42 -7.25
C CYS A 327 -8.27 -5.27 -6.44
N LEU A 328 -7.41 -6.30 -6.48
CA LEU A 328 -6.09 -6.30 -5.85
C LEU A 328 -5.02 -6.22 -6.95
N PRO A 329 -4.50 -5.02 -7.27
CA PRO A 329 -3.71 -4.81 -8.48
C PRO A 329 -2.43 -5.65 -8.58
N ARG A 330 -1.79 -5.98 -7.45
CA ARG A 330 -0.57 -6.82 -7.43
C ARG A 330 -0.90 -8.30 -7.40
N PHE A 331 -2.08 -8.66 -6.90
CA PHE A 331 -2.56 -10.04 -6.86
C PHE A 331 -3.20 -10.48 -8.18
N ASN A 332 -4.27 -9.81 -8.62
CA ASN A 332 -4.96 -10.03 -9.88
C ASN A 332 -5.54 -8.70 -10.39
N PRO A 333 -4.84 -7.99 -11.29
CA PRO A 333 -5.27 -6.67 -11.77
C PRO A 333 -6.49 -6.70 -12.70
N ASP A 334 -6.90 -7.86 -13.20
CA ASP A 334 -7.98 -7.98 -14.20
C ASP A 334 -9.31 -8.46 -13.61
N GLY A 335 -9.31 -8.92 -12.37
CA GLY A 335 -10.49 -9.47 -11.69
C GLY A 335 -10.87 -8.71 -10.43
N PHE A 336 -12.13 -8.85 -10.04
CA PHE A 336 -12.63 -8.43 -8.73
C PHE A 336 -12.64 -9.60 -7.76
N PHE A 337 -12.29 -9.30 -6.51
CA PHE A 337 -12.69 -10.05 -5.33
C PHE A 337 -13.93 -9.40 -4.73
N TYR A 338 -14.66 -10.14 -3.91
CA TYR A 338 -15.77 -9.60 -3.14
C TYR A 338 -15.36 -9.52 -1.67
N ALA A 339 -15.32 -8.29 -1.16
CA ALA A 339 -14.91 -7.97 0.19
C ALA A 339 -16.12 -7.88 1.11
N TYR A 340 -16.17 -8.75 2.11
CA TYR A 340 -17.00 -8.59 3.29
C TYR A 340 -16.23 -7.84 4.36
N VAL A 341 -16.73 -6.68 4.74
CA VAL A 341 -16.14 -5.80 5.74
C VAL A 341 -17.08 -5.75 6.93
N ALA A 342 -16.61 -6.12 8.11
CA ALA A 342 -17.39 -6.01 9.34
C ALA A 342 -16.59 -5.29 10.43
N ARG A 343 -17.18 -4.22 10.96
CA ARG A 343 -16.71 -3.57 12.19
C ARG A 343 -17.24 -4.36 13.38
N LEU A 344 -16.32 -4.90 14.18
CA LEU A 344 -16.64 -5.70 15.35
C LEU A 344 -16.80 -4.76 16.55
N ASP A 345 -17.99 -4.74 17.17
CA ASP A 345 -18.43 -3.77 18.18
C ASP A 345 -18.33 -2.28 17.76
N ALA A 346 -18.63 -1.36 18.69
CA ALA A 346 -18.40 0.09 18.55
C ALA A 346 -16.90 0.49 18.54
N MET A 347 -16.00 -0.48 18.37
CA MET A 347 -14.55 -0.30 18.41
C MET A 347 -13.98 -0.24 16.99
N PRO A 348 -12.77 0.33 16.79
CA PRO A 348 -12.13 0.37 15.48
C PRO A 348 -11.49 -0.97 15.08
N VAL A 349 -12.11 -2.10 15.48
CA VAL A 349 -11.70 -3.45 15.09
C VAL A 349 -12.45 -3.83 13.81
N CYS A 350 -11.73 -4.23 12.78
CA CYS A 350 -12.31 -4.60 11.50
C CYS A 350 -11.89 -6.00 11.08
N LEU A 351 -12.88 -6.81 10.70
CA LEU A 351 -12.70 -8.07 9.99
C LEU A 351 -12.96 -7.83 8.50
N LEU A 352 -12.01 -8.21 7.66
CA LEU A 352 -12.11 -8.18 6.21
C LEU A 352 -11.97 -9.61 5.69
N LEU A 353 -12.97 -10.11 4.96
CA LEU A 353 -12.97 -11.40 4.31
C LEU A 353 -13.09 -11.19 2.80
N LEU A 354 -12.18 -11.79 2.03
CA LEU A 354 -12.13 -11.65 0.57
C LEU A 354 -12.45 -13.00 -0.06
N GLY A 355 -13.56 -13.03 -0.79
CA GLY A 355 -14.01 -14.18 -1.56
C GLY A 355 -13.92 -13.97 -3.06
N THR A 356 -13.96 -15.05 -3.82
CA THR A 356 -14.10 -15.03 -5.29
C THR A 356 -15.55 -15.13 -5.76
N ASP A 357 -16.46 -15.51 -4.85
CA ASP A 357 -17.87 -15.73 -5.15
C ASP A 357 -18.72 -14.50 -4.75
N PRO A 358 -19.47 -13.87 -5.69
CA PRO A 358 -20.36 -12.75 -5.40
C PRO A 358 -21.50 -13.07 -4.43
N GLU A 359 -21.92 -14.34 -4.34
CA GLU A 359 -23.09 -14.75 -3.56
C GLU A 359 -22.74 -15.26 -2.15
N ALA A 360 -21.45 -15.27 -1.78
CA ALA A 360 -20.96 -15.81 -0.51
C ALA A 360 -21.22 -14.91 0.72
N PHE A 361 -22.03 -13.85 0.60
CA PHE A 361 -22.28 -12.89 1.69
C PHE A 361 -22.69 -13.58 3.01
N HIS A 362 -23.65 -14.51 2.95
CA HIS A 362 -24.17 -15.19 4.14
C HIS A 362 -23.15 -16.13 4.79
N ASP A 363 -22.30 -16.77 3.99
CA ASP A 363 -21.21 -17.62 4.49
C ASP A 363 -20.16 -16.77 5.21
N MET A 364 -19.82 -15.60 4.65
CA MET A 364 -18.91 -14.63 5.26
C MET A 364 -19.48 -14.04 6.56
N ALA A 365 -20.79 -13.76 6.61
CA ALA A 365 -21.47 -13.31 7.82
C ALA A 365 -21.48 -14.38 8.93
N THR A 366 -21.56 -15.67 8.57
CA THR A 366 -21.42 -16.76 9.54
C THR A 366 -19.99 -16.82 10.11
N CYS A 367 -19.00 -16.64 9.24
CA CYS A 367 -17.60 -16.49 9.61
C CYS A 367 -17.38 -15.32 10.58
N ARG A 368 -18.00 -14.15 10.32
CA ARG A 368 -17.97 -12.98 11.21
C ARG A 368 -18.39 -13.35 12.62
N ARG A 369 -19.57 -13.97 12.79
CA ARG A 369 -20.10 -14.36 14.12
C ARG A 369 -19.14 -15.27 14.88
N LEU A 370 -18.57 -16.27 14.20
CA LEU A 370 -17.57 -17.17 14.81
C LEU A 370 -16.36 -16.41 15.33
N VAL A 371 -15.84 -15.46 14.55
CA VAL A 371 -14.67 -14.66 14.93
C VAL A 371 -15.02 -13.72 16.07
N GLU A 372 -16.15 -13.02 15.99
CA GLU A 372 -16.63 -12.08 17.01
C GLU A 372 -16.84 -12.77 18.37
N ASP A 373 -17.58 -13.89 18.39
CA ASP A 373 -17.79 -14.70 19.60
C ASP A 373 -16.45 -15.24 20.16
N GLY A 374 -15.57 -15.69 19.28
CA GLY A 374 -14.22 -16.12 19.64
C GLY A 374 -13.39 -15.01 20.28
N MET A 375 -13.49 -13.79 19.75
CA MET A 375 -12.78 -12.62 20.27
C MET A 375 -13.31 -12.16 21.63
N HIS A 376 -14.63 -12.24 21.86
CA HIS A 376 -15.21 -12.00 23.18
C HIS A 376 -14.72 -13.02 24.21
N ASN A 377 -14.73 -14.31 23.86
CA ASN A 377 -14.28 -15.38 24.76
C ASN A 377 -12.78 -15.27 25.12
N LEU A 378 -11.96 -14.76 24.20
CA LEU A 378 -10.54 -14.51 24.45
C LEU A 378 -10.27 -13.20 25.22
N GLY A 379 -11.28 -12.35 25.44
CA GLY A 379 -11.07 -10.99 25.96
C GLY A 379 -10.24 -10.10 25.03
N ALA A 380 -10.17 -10.45 23.74
CA ALA A 380 -9.34 -9.78 22.75
C ALA A 380 -9.85 -8.37 22.44
N MET A 381 -11.18 -8.17 22.46
CA MET A 381 -11.83 -6.89 22.15
C MET A 381 -11.31 -5.74 23.01
N ARG A 382 -11.17 -5.95 24.32
CA ARG A 382 -10.63 -4.95 25.25
C ARG A 382 -9.15 -4.67 24.99
N THR A 383 -8.35 -5.72 24.79
CA THR A 383 -6.89 -5.59 24.56
C THR A 383 -6.60 -4.84 23.25
N LEU A 384 -7.33 -5.17 22.18
CA LEU A 384 -7.24 -4.47 20.90
C LEU A 384 -7.85 -3.07 20.97
N GLY A 385 -8.90 -2.90 21.76
CA GLY A 385 -9.50 -1.61 22.06
C GLY A 385 -8.54 -0.66 22.77
N GLU A 386 -7.80 -1.14 23.76
CA GLU A 386 -6.73 -0.38 24.43
C GLU A 386 -5.63 -0.01 23.43
N ALA A 387 -5.18 -0.96 22.60
CA ALA A 387 -4.22 -0.70 21.53
C ALA A 387 -4.72 0.35 20.52
N ALA A 388 -6.05 0.44 20.33
CA ALA A 388 -6.67 1.45 19.49
C ALA A 388 -6.99 2.77 20.22
N SER A 389 -7.23 2.79 21.53
CA SER A 389 -7.70 3.99 22.25
C SER A 389 -6.59 5.03 22.46
N PHE A 390 -5.32 4.61 22.39
CA PHE A 390 -4.19 5.53 22.20
C PHE A 390 -4.28 6.34 20.87
N SER A 391 -5.27 6.04 20.01
CA SER A 391 -5.52 6.72 18.73
C SER A 391 -6.78 7.62 18.68
N ASN A 392 -7.45 7.92 19.80
CA ASN A 392 -8.70 8.73 19.84
C ASN A 392 -8.55 10.24 19.50
N ALA A 393 -7.51 10.63 18.76
CA ALA A 393 -7.50 11.91 18.03
C ALA A 393 -7.95 11.66 16.57
N PRO A 394 -8.72 12.57 15.94
CA PRO A 394 -9.20 12.39 14.56
C PRO A 394 -8.09 12.31 13.49
N SER A 395 -6.82 12.43 13.89
CA SER A 395 -5.63 12.34 13.05
C SER A 395 -4.73 11.16 13.43
N ALA A 396 -5.18 9.96 13.06
CA ALA A 396 -4.43 8.82 12.54
C ALA A 396 -3.10 8.36 13.18
N ASN A 397 -3.07 7.05 13.47
CA ASN A 397 -1.91 6.14 13.51
C ASN A 397 -0.98 6.24 14.74
N ALA A 398 -1.50 5.87 15.92
CA ALA A 398 -0.65 5.63 17.09
C ALA A 398 0.00 4.23 17.00
N PRO A 399 1.34 4.13 17.05
CA PRO A 399 2.01 2.87 17.36
C PRO A 399 1.83 2.52 18.83
N SER A 400 1.95 1.24 19.21
CA SER A 400 1.52 0.78 20.53
C SER A 400 2.60 0.86 21.62
N TYR A 401 3.72 1.52 21.34
CA TYR A 401 4.84 1.60 22.27
C TYR A 401 5.64 2.89 22.12
N SER A 402 6.05 3.39 23.27
CA SER A 402 6.91 4.54 23.39
C SER A 402 8.35 4.21 22.99
N VAL A 403 9.07 5.19 22.43
CA VAL A 403 10.52 5.08 22.18
C VAL A 403 11.31 4.81 23.47
N GLN A 404 10.77 5.25 24.61
CA GLN A 404 11.36 5.05 25.94
C GLN A 404 11.40 3.57 26.34
N ALA A 405 10.54 2.72 25.77
CA ALA A 405 10.55 1.27 26.01
C ALA A 405 11.87 0.59 25.60
N VAL A 406 12.61 1.19 24.66
CA VAL A 406 13.95 0.73 24.25
C VAL A 406 14.98 0.96 25.38
N GLY A 407 14.73 1.93 26.25
CA GLY A 407 15.61 2.35 27.33
C GLY A 407 16.92 2.98 26.83
N ALA A 408 16.98 3.46 25.59
CA ALA A 408 18.17 4.07 25.01
C ALA A 408 18.10 5.60 25.10
N PRO A 409 18.82 6.24 26.05
CA PRO A 409 18.77 7.69 26.18
C PRO A 409 19.32 8.36 24.92
N GLY A 410 18.65 9.42 24.48
CA GLY A 410 19.01 10.15 23.26
C GLY A 410 18.44 9.57 21.96
N LEU A 411 17.70 8.45 22.00
CA LEU A 411 16.88 8.01 20.87
C LEU A 411 15.52 8.73 20.90
N TRP A 412 15.17 9.43 19.83
CA TRP A 412 13.91 10.15 19.72
C TRP A 412 12.88 9.43 18.86
N HIS A 413 13.29 8.80 17.75
CA HIS A 413 12.40 8.01 16.90
C HIS A 413 13.20 7.04 16.03
N PHE A 414 12.56 5.97 15.53
CA PHE A 414 13.18 5.06 14.56
C PHE A 414 12.17 4.38 13.63
N LEU A 415 12.65 3.93 12.47
CA LEU A 415 11.97 3.02 11.57
C LEU A 415 12.82 1.76 11.43
N TYR A 416 12.28 0.59 11.74
CA TYR A 416 12.98 -0.68 11.60
C TYR A 416 12.19 -1.65 10.72
N LYS A 417 12.85 -2.19 9.70
CA LYS A 417 12.33 -3.23 8.80
C LYS A 417 13.25 -4.45 8.87
N PRO A 418 12.78 -5.61 9.39
CA PRO A 418 13.51 -6.86 9.25
C PRO A 418 13.58 -7.28 7.78
N LEU A 419 14.74 -7.78 7.37
CA LEU A 419 15.01 -8.38 6.06
C LEU A 419 15.38 -9.86 6.18
N ASP A 420 15.70 -10.34 7.38
CA ASP A 420 16.00 -11.73 7.73
C ASP A 420 14.74 -12.60 7.87
N ILE A 421 13.81 -12.45 6.93
CA ILE A 421 12.56 -13.21 6.92
C ILE A 421 12.82 -14.57 6.24
N PRO A 422 12.65 -15.72 6.92
CA PRO A 422 12.86 -17.02 6.29
C PRO A 422 11.85 -17.23 5.16
N ASP A 423 12.34 -17.47 3.93
CA ASP A 423 11.50 -17.63 2.74
C ASP A 423 10.44 -18.72 2.87
N HIS A 424 10.73 -19.75 3.68
CA HIS A 424 9.83 -20.88 3.95
C HIS A 424 8.48 -20.45 4.56
N HIS A 425 8.44 -19.34 5.30
CA HIS A 425 7.22 -18.87 5.95
C HIS A 425 6.39 -17.90 5.10
N ARG A 426 6.91 -17.47 3.93
CA ARG A 426 6.24 -16.57 2.99
C ARG A 426 5.62 -15.32 3.66
N GLN A 427 6.30 -14.72 4.63
CA GLN A 427 5.72 -13.61 5.41
C GLN A 427 5.64 -12.32 4.58
N LEU A 428 4.62 -11.51 4.87
CA LEU A 428 4.53 -10.13 4.41
C LEU A 428 5.70 -9.31 4.95
N PRO A 429 6.37 -8.50 4.11
CA PRO A 429 7.31 -7.49 4.59
C PRO A 429 6.64 -6.59 5.63
N GLN A 430 7.25 -6.50 6.80
CA GLN A 430 6.71 -5.74 7.93
C GLN A 430 7.73 -4.70 8.39
N PHE A 431 7.25 -3.68 9.09
CA PHE A 431 8.12 -2.71 9.74
C PHE A 431 7.50 -2.25 11.06
N THR A 432 8.32 -1.63 11.90
CA THR A 432 7.88 -1.07 13.17
C THR A 432 8.48 0.33 13.39
N SER A 433 7.72 1.17 14.08
CA SER A 433 8.17 2.47 14.59
C SER A 433 7.44 2.79 15.89
N PRO A 434 8.08 3.54 16.82
CA PRO A 434 7.47 3.98 18.06
C PRO A 434 6.58 5.21 17.85
N GLU A 435 5.91 5.64 18.92
CA GLU A 435 5.02 6.80 18.91
C GLU A 435 5.75 8.09 18.55
N LEU A 436 5.03 8.99 17.86
CA LEU A 436 5.51 10.34 17.59
C LEU A 436 5.39 11.17 18.87
N GLU A 437 6.33 10.92 19.78
CA GLU A 437 6.53 11.65 21.04
C GLU A 437 7.31 12.95 20.83
N ALA A 438 7.44 13.76 21.88
CA ALA A 438 8.31 14.94 21.85
C ALA A 438 9.74 14.56 21.40
N PRO A 439 10.34 15.27 20.43
CA PRO A 439 9.96 16.60 19.91
C PRO A 439 9.12 16.59 18.62
N TYR A 440 8.31 15.57 18.35
CA TYR A 440 7.47 15.44 17.14
C TYR A 440 5.97 15.56 17.43
N SER A 441 5.63 16.44 18.37
CA SER A 441 4.26 16.64 18.82
C SER A 441 3.44 17.47 17.82
N ARG A 442 4.09 18.41 17.12
CA ARG A 442 3.47 19.31 16.15
C ARG A 442 3.57 18.75 14.74
N GLU A 443 2.59 19.09 13.91
CA GLU A 443 2.53 18.64 12.52
C GLU A 443 3.78 19.04 11.72
N GLU A 444 4.28 20.26 11.90
CA GLU A 444 5.52 20.72 11.26
C GLU A 444 6.75 19.88 11.64
N GLU A 445 6.82 19.43 12.90
CA GLU A 445 7.91 18.58 13.40
C GLU A 445 7.82 17.17 12.81
N ARG A 446 6.59 16.63 12.69
CA ARG A 446 6.32 15.34 12.05
C ARG A 446 6.68 15.36 10.57
N GLN A 447 6.30 16.45 9.87
CA GLN A 447 6.67 16.66 8.48
C GLN A 447 8.19 16.78 8.31
N ARG A 448 8.88 17.51 9.21
CA ARG A 448 10.35 17.56 9.22
C ARG A 448 10.97 16.18 9.40
N LEU A 449 10.46 15.38 10.34
CA LEU A 449 10.94 14.01 10.56
C LEU A 449 10.75 13.14 9.31
N SER A 450 9.57 13.21 8.67
CA SER A 450 9.27 12.53 7.42
C SER A 450 10.25 12.94 6.31
N ASP A 451 10.52 14.23 6.16
CA ASP A 451 11.48 14.78 5.21
C ASP A 451 12.91 14.28 5.44
N LEU A 452 13.32 14.12 6.71
CA LEU A 452 14.63 13.57 7.08
C LEU A 452 14.71 12.09 6.68
N TYR A 453 13.68 11.28 6.96
CA TYR A 453 13.65 9.88 6.56
C TYR A 453 13.67 9.70 5.04
N HIS A 454 12.91 10.50 4.30
CA HIS A 454 12.94 10.46 2.84
C HIS A 454 14.32 10.78 2.27
N ARG A 455 15.02 11.77 2.83
CA ARG A 455 16.40 12.13 2.45
C ARG A 455 17.39 10.99 2.74
N LEU A 456 17.32 10.40 3.94
CA LEU A 456 18.19 9.27 4.29
C LEU A 456 17.96 8.09 3.36
N HIS A 457 16.69 7.69 3.16
CA HIS A 457 16.34 6.58 2.29
C HIS A 457 16.80 6.84 0.84
N ALA A 458 16.58 8.04 0.30
CA ALA A 458 17.01 8.37 -1.06
C ALA A 458 18.53 8.27 -1.25
N ARG A 459 19.31 8.64 -0.23
CA ARG A 459 20.77 8.54 -0.25
C ARG A 459 21.26 7.10 -0.07
N LEU A 460 20.60 6.33 0.80
CA LEU A 460 20.98 4.96 1.11
C LEU A 460 20.71 4.01 -0.06
N HIS A 461 19.56 4.18 -0.73
CA HIS A 461 19.15 3.39 -1.89
C HIS A 461 19.54 4.02 -3.24
N SER A 462 20.47 4.98 -3.25
CA SER A 462 20.98 5.53 -4.51
C SER A 462 21.84 4.49 -5.22
N THR A 463 21.47 4.12 -6.44
CA THR A 463 22.24 3.19 -7.28
C THR A 463 23.61 3.76 -7.67
N SER A 464 23.71 5.09 -7.76
CA SER A 464 24.95 5.79 -8.10
C SER A 464 26.02 5.70 -7.02
N ARG A 465 25.62 5.56 -5.75
CA ARG A 465 26.53 5.47 -4.61
C ARG A 465 25.88 4.62 -3.51
N PRO A 466 26.03 3.28 -3.57
CA PRO A 466 25.40 2.39 -2.59
C PRO A 466 26.06 2.56 -1.22
N LEU A 467 25.39 3.29 -0.33
CA LEU A 467 25.82 3.44 1.05
C LEU A 467 25.10 2.38 1.90
N ARG A 468 25.82 1.76 2.83
CA ARG A 468 25.22 0.84 3.82
C ARG A 468 24.98 1.50 5.17
N LEU A 469 25.76 2.53 5.50
CA LEU A 469 25.68 3.26 6.77
C LEU A 469 25.83 4.75 6.51
N ILE A 470 24.93 5.54 7.05
CA ILE A 470 24.96 7.01 7.01
C ILE A 470 24.88 7.51 8.44
N TYR A 471 25.79 8.38 8.82
CA TYR A 471 25.68 9.24 10.00
C TYR A 471 25.61 10.68 9.51
N HIS A 472 24.57 11.41 9.89
CA HIS A 472 24.34 12.77 9.43
C HIS A 472 23.86 13.64 10.59
N VAL A 473 24.60 14.69 10.90
CA VAL A 473 24.19 15.70 11.87
C VAL A 473 23.38 16.75 11.12
N ALA A 474 22.09 16.82 11.42
CA ALA A 474 21.21 17.89 10.97
C ALA A 474 21.18 19.02 12.01
N GLU A 475 20.38 20.07 11.74
CA GLU A 475 20.31 21.24 12.60
C GLU A 475 19.77 20.93 14.00
N LYS A 476 18.72 20.09 14.09
CA LYS A 476 18.02 19.79 15.34
C LYS A 476 18.19 18.34 15.78
N GLU A 477 18.62 17.45 14.89
CA GLU A 477 18.68 16.01 15.10
C GLU A 477 19.98 15.43 14.58
N THR A 478 20.45 14.35 15.21
CA THR A 478 21.45 13.47 14.61
C THR A 478 20.74 12.26 14.02
N LEU A 479 21.05 11.94 12.76
CA LEU A 479 20.45 10.84 12.03
C LEU A 479 21.46 9.71 11.83
N LEU A 480 20.98 8.48 11.94
CA LEU A 480 21.74 7.31 11.51
C LEU A 480 20.84 6.38 10.68
N ALA A 481 21.32 5.99 9.50
CA ALA A 481 20.65 5.01 8.66
C ALA A 481 21.59 3.83 8.39
N TRP A 482 21.10 2.60 8.55
CA TRP A 482 21.89 1.39 8.40
C TRP A 482 21.09 0.30 7.69
N VAL A 483 21.60 -0.17 6.55
CA VAL A 483 21.09 -1.33 5.81
C VAL A 483 22.13 -2.45 5.83
N THR A 484 21.65 -3.66 6.14
CA THR A 484 22.40 -4.91 6.11
C THR A 484 21.58 -5.96 5.33
N SER A 485 22.10 -7.19 5.23
CA SER A 485 21.30 -8.32 4.71
C SER A 485 20.16 -8.74 5.65
N LYS A 486 20.19 -8.33 6.92
CA LYS A 486 19.23 -8.76 7.95
C LYS A 486 18.19 -7.72 8.31
N PHE A 487 18.50 -6.45 8.14
CA PHE A 487 17.57 -5.38 8.49
C PHE A 487 17.90 -4.08 7.75
N GLU A 488 16.90 -3.21 7.74
CA GLU A 488 16.98 -1.82 7.33
C GLU A 488 16.47 -0.94 8.48
N LEU A 489 17.29 0.03 8.90
CA LEU A 489 17.05 0.85 10.08
C LEU A 489 17.33 2.33 9.79
N TYR A 490 16.42 3.19 10.25
CA TYR A 490 16.60 4.64 10.28
C TYR A 490 16.32 5.15 11.68
N THR A 491 17.24 5.90 12.27
CA THR A 491 17.09 6.46 13.62
C THR A 491 17.25 7.96 13.61
N CYS A 492 16.52 8.57 14.54
CA CYS A 492 16.61 9.96 14.86
C CYS A 492 17.01 10.10 16.33
N LEU A 493 18.11 10.80 16.58
CA LEU A 493 18.77 10.93 17.86
C LEU A 493 18.90 12.40 18.27
N SER A 494 19.15 12.63 19.55
CA SER A 494 19.53 13.93 20.08
C SER A 494 20.73 14.52 19.33
N PRO A 495 20.75 15.84 19.08
CA PRO A 495 21.77 16.50 18.26
C PRO A 495 23.19 16.36 18.82
N LEU A 496 23.32 16.12 20.13
CA LEU A 496 24.62 16.00 20.81
C LEU A 496 25.21 14.58 20.76
N VAL A 497 24.51 13.62 20.15
CA VAL A 497 24.96 12.23 20.11
C VAL A 497 26.10 12.05 19.11
N THR A 498 27.27 11.67 19.60
CA THR A 498 28.45 11.36 18.76
C THR A 498 28.22 10.10 17.93
N LYS A 499 29.05 9.91 16.88
CA LYS A 499 29.01 8.69 16.06
C LYS A 499 29.12 7.41 16.90
N ALA A 500 30.05 7.36 17.85
CA ALA A 500 30.21 6.22 18.75
C ALA A 500 28.97 6.02 19.65
N GLY A 501 28.42 7.10 20.20
CA GLY A 501 27.18 7.07 20.98
C GLY A 501 25.98 6.56 20.18
N ALA A 502 25.85 6.98 18.92
CA ALA A 502 24.78 6.54 18.03
C ALA A 502 24.85 5.02 17.78
N ILE A 503 26.04 4.46 17.58
CA ILE A 503 26.23 3.01 17.42
C ILE A 503 25.85 2.26 18.70
N LEU A 504 26.19 2.78 19.89
CA LEU A 504 25.78 2.17 21.17
C LEU A 504 24.25 2.17 21.34
N VAL A 505 23.59 3.28 21.02
CA VAL A 505 22.12 3.41 21.03
C VAL A 505 21.48 2.41 20.08
N VAL A 506 21.97 2.34 18.83
CA VAL A 506 21.46 1.41 17.81
C VAL A 506 21.68 -0.04 18.23
N THR A 507 22.83 -0.38 18.80
CA THR A 507 23.11 -1.74 19.29
C THR A 507 22.17 -2.13 20.44
N LYS A 508 21.77 -1.18 21.29
CA LYS A 508 20.75 -1.41 22.32
C LYS A 508 19.37 -1.59 21.71
N LEU A 509 19.02 -0.77 20.71
CA LEU A 509 17.77 -0.88 19.96
C LEU A 509 17.63 -2.24 19.29
N LEU A 510 18.65 -2.71 18.56
CA LEU A 510 18.62 -4.01 17.89
C LEU A 510 18.43 -5.17 18.88
N ARG A 511 19.05 -5.10 20.08
CA ARG A 511 18.83 -6.09 21.15
C ARG A 511 17.39 -6.06 21.68
N TRP A 512 16.82 -4.87 21.83
CA TRP A 512 15.42 -4.71 22.25
C TRP A 512 14.45 -5.24 21.20
N VAL A 513 14.64 -4.91 19.92
CA VAL A 513 13.80 -5.40 18.82
C VAL A 513 13.85 -6.93 18.76
N LYS A 514 15.03 -7.54 18.90
CA LYS A 514 15.19 -8.99 18.93
C LYS A 514 14.46 -9.64 20.14
N LYS A 515 14.40 -8.95 21.28
CA LYS A 515 13.66 -9.43 22.46
C LYS A 515 12.14 -9.35 22.25
N GLU A 516 11.66 -8.27 21.64
CA GLU A 516 10.23 -7.99 21.42
C GLU A 516 9.72 -8.49 20.07
N GLU A 517 10.50 -9.30 19.36
CA GLU A 517 10.29 -9.63 17.96
C GLU A 517 8.96 -10.35 17.70
N ASP A 518 8.62 -11.32 18.56
CA ASP A 518 7.35 -12.05 18.53
C ASP A 518 6.15 -11.15 18.86
N ARG A 519 6.38 -10.03 19.54
CA ARG A 519 5.36 -9.03 19.84
C ARG A 519 5.19 -8.05 18.68
N LEU A 520 6.29 -7.58 18.09
CA LEU A 520 6.29 -6.55 17.04
C LEU A 520 5.87 -7.07 15.66
N PHE A 521 6.19 -8.33 15.34
CA PHE A 521 5.99 -8.89 14.00
C PHE A 521 5.16 -10.18 13.99
N ILE A 522 4.41 -10.38 12.91
CA ILE A 522 3.72 -11.62 12.58
C ILE A 522 4.73 -12.58 11.94
N ARG A 523 5.24 -13.52 12.73
CA ARG A 523 6.25 -14.49 12.27
C ARG A 523 5.64 -15.79 11.73
N TYR A 524 4.45 -16.13 12.20
CA TYR A 524 3.76 -17.36 11.82
C TYR A 524 2.38 -17.00 11.28
N PRO A 525 2.28 -16.54 10.02
CA PRO A 525 0.99 -16.20 9.45
C PRO A 525 0.12 -17.47 9.39
N PRO A 526 -1.11 -17.43 9.92
CA PRO A 526 -2.03 -18.55 9.85
C PRO A 526 -2.34 -18.92 8.41
N LYS A 527 -2.45 -20.23 8.15
CA LYS A 527 -2.87 -20.78 6.85
C LYS A 527 -4.05 -21.72 7.08
N TYR A 528 -5.05 -21.67 6.22
CA TYR A 528 -6.15 -22.63 6.21
C TYR A 528 -6.30 -23.27 4.83
N SER A 529 -7.02 -24.38 4.78
CA SER A 529 -7.43 -25.03 3.54
C SER A 529 -8.95 -25.12 3.60
N THR A 530 -9.60 -24.58 2.58
CA THR A 530 -11.02 -24.84 2.38
C THR A 530 -11.17 -26.25 1.79
N PRO A 531 -12.15 -27.04 2.25
CA PRO A 531 -12.49 -28.27 1.54
C PRO A 531 -12.93 -27.89 0.11
N PRO A 532 -12.62 -28.70 -0.91
CA PRO A 532 -13.05 -28.43 -2.28
C PRO A 532 -14.56 -28.23 -2.29
N ALA A 533 -15.03 -27.18 -2.98
CA ALA A 533 -16.46 -26.96 -3.18
C ALA A 533 -17.05 -28.28 -3.69
N ALA A 534 -18.05 -28.82 -2.99
CA ALA A 534 -18.76 -29.99 -3.46
C ALA A 534 -19.26 -29.65 -4.86
N SER A 535 -18.74 -30.35 -5.87
CA SER A 535 -19.23 -30.24 -7.24
C SER A 535 -20.75 -30.35 -7.17
N SER A 536 -21.45 -29.27 -7.52
CA SER A 536 -22.89 -29.31 -7.75
C SER A 536 -23.15 -30.54 -8.60
N ALA A 537 -23.92 -31.48 -8.07
CA ALA A 537 -24.20 -32.76 -8.70
C ALA A 537 -24.55 -32.52 -10.17
N SER A 538 -23.71 -33.05 -11.05
CA SER A 538 -24.00 -33.16 -12.47
C SER A 538 -25.31 -33.93 -12.60
N ILE A 539 -26.37 -33.24 -13.00
CA ILE A 539 -27.55 -33.91 -13.54
C ILE A 539 -27.08 -34.54 -14.86
N ASP A 540 -26.99 -35.86 -14.86
CA ASP A 540 -26.77 -36.69 -16.03
C ASP A 540 -27.74 -36.32 -17.16
N GLN A 541 -27.21 -35.80 -18.27
CA GLN A 541 -27.74 -36.07 -19.60
C GLN A 541 -26.61 -36.51 -20.53
N ALA A 542 -26.46 -37.83 -20.59
CA ALA A 542 -26.13 -38.66 -21.75
C ALA A 542 -25.16 -38.10 -22.82
N SER A 543 -23.92 -38.58 -22.74
CA SER A 543 -23.19 -39.28 -23.81
C SER A 543 -23.42 -38.88 -25.28
N HIS A 544 -22.41 -38.28 -25.90
CA HIS A 544 -21.93 -38.72 -27.22
C HIS A 544 -20.43 -38.41 -27.40
N ASN A 545 -19.67 -39.50 -27.62
CA ASN A 545 -18.35 -39.69 -28.26
C ASN A 545 -17.65 -38.45 -28.87
N GLY A 546 -16.32 -38.31 -28.87
CA GLY A 546 -15.25 -39.27 -28.64
C GLY A 546 -13.86 -38.64 -28.86
N LEU A 547 -12.84 -39.47 -28.60
CA LEU A 547 -11.40 -39.22 -28.73
C LEU A 547 -10.96 -38.58 -30.06
N PHE A 548 -9.81 -37.87 -30.04
CA PHE A 548 -8.57 -38.06 -30.83
C PHE A 548 -7.63 -36.88 -30.48
N SER A 549 -6.57 -37.08 -29.68
CA SER A 549 -5.16 -37.22 -30.09
C SER A 549 -4.68 -36.28 -31.20
N GLY A 550 -3.52 -35.64 -30.96
CA GLY A 550 -2.82 -34.71 -31.85
C GLY A 550 -2.44 -35.26 -33.22
N PRO A 551 -1.73 -34.42 -34.01
CA PRO A 551 -0.31 -34.19 -33.79
C PRO A 551 0.05 -32.83 -33.19
#